data_AF-G4YPC5-F1
#
_entry.id   AF-G4YPC5-F1
#
_cell.length_a   1.000
_cell.length_b   1.000
_cell.length_c   1.000
_cell.angle_alpha   90.00
_cell.angle_beta   90.00
_cell.angle_gamma   90.00
#
_symmetry.space_group_name_H-M   'P 1'
#
loop_
_entity.id
_entity.type
_entity.pdbx_description
1 polymer ?
#
loop_
_entity_poly.entity_id
_entity_poly.type
_entity_poly.pdbx_seq_one_letter_code
_entity_poly.pdbx_strand_id
1 'polypeptide(L)'
;VRRYVEPSRDVVVAVRSVTPAEVKHKMFCGLRYQVRTYAVTKRSPASTPVSQLQCCSLISFDEETEAKLGSDAVRALTNFLVVSLVAKKQDHQECIENALMDNTLHPAF
;
A
#
# COMPACT_ATOMS: atom_id res chain seq x y z
N VAL A 1 -8.99 7.76 -2.79
CA VAL A 1 -8.16 7.92 -1.56
C VAL A 1 -9.06 8.46 -0.45
N ARG A 2 -8.88 8.03 0.79
CA ARG A 2 -9.66 8.49 1.96
C ARG A 2 -8.72 8.73 3.14
N ARG A 3 -8.98 9.76 3.94
CA ARG A 3 -8.23 10.09 5.17
C ARG A 3 -9.13 9.91 6.39
N TYR A 4 -8.58 9.37 7.46
CA TYR A 4 -9.24 9.16 8.74
C TYR A 4 -8.35 9.70 9.86
N VAL A 5 -8.85 10.70 10.59
CA VAL A 5 -8.12 11.31 11.70
C VAL A 5 -8.64 10.72 12.99
N GLU A 6 -7.76 10.07 13.74
CA GLU A 6 -8.02 9.52 15.07
C GLU A 6 -7.20 10.29 16.12
N PRO A 7 -7.56 10.22 17.42
CA PRO A 7 -6.87 11.00 18.46
C PRO A 7 -5.34 10.78 18.52
N SER A 8 -4.87 9.57 18.24
CA SER A 8 -3.46 9.19 18.33
C SER A 8 -2.77 8.97 16.98
N ARG A 9 -3.51 8.97 15.88
CA ARG A 9 -2.98 8.65 14.55
C ARG A 9 -3.80 9.26 13.42
N ASP A 10 -3.13 9.53 12.30
CA ASP A 10 -3.77 9.84 11.03
C ASP A 10 -3.58 8.68 10.07
N VAL A 11 -4.63 8.29 9.36
CA VAL A 11 -4.63 7.13 8.46
C VAL A 11 -5.11 7.56 7.09
N VAL A 12 -4.24 7.47 6.09
CA VAL A 12 -4.59 7.64 4.68
C VAL A 12 -4.69 6.28 4.02
N VAL A 13 -5.83 5.98 3.40
CA VAL A 13 -6.11 4.74 2.68
C VAL A 13 -6.27 5.03 1.19
N ALA A 14 -5.48 4.35 0.37
CA ALA A 14 -5.63 4.33 -1.08
C ALA A 14 -6.00 2.91 -1.52
N VAL A 15 -7.07 2.79 -2.32
CA VAL A 15 -7.49 1.52 -2.91
C VAL A 15 -7.31 1.64 -4.41
N ARG A 16 -6.65 0.66 -5.04
CA ARG A 16 -6.45 0.58 -6.47
C ARG A 16 -6.87 -0.80 -6.97
N SER A 17 -7.68 -0.85 -8.01
CA SER A 17 -7.92 -2.08 -8.77
C SER A 17 -6.84 -2.18 -9.85
N VAL A 18 -6.21 -3.35 -9.93
CA VAL A 18 -5.12 -3.60 -10.88
C VAL A 18 -5.56 -4.70 -11.84
N THR A 19 -5.40 -4.41 -13.12
CA THR A 19 -5.54 -5.37 -14.22
C THR A 19 -4.21 -5.35 -14.96
N PRO A 20 -3.38 -6.39 -14.84
CA PRO A 20 -2.10 -6.43 -15.52
C PRO A 20 -2.30 -6.36 -17.04
N ALA A 21 -1.63 -5.39 -17.68
CA ALA A 21 -1.80 -5.12 -19.11
C ALA A 21 -1.28 -6.26 -20.01
N GLU A 22 -0.28 -7.01 -19.55
CA GLU A 22 0.35 -8.08 -20.32
C GLU A 22 0.50 -9.36 -19.49
N VAL A 23 -0.53 -10.21 -19.51
CA VAL A 23 -0.36 -11.61 -19.14
C VAL A 23 -0.47 -12.45 -20.40
N LYS A 24 0.69 -12.80 -21.00
CA LYS A 24 0.75 -13.72 -22.14
C LYS A 24 0.42 -15.17 -21.74
N HIS A 25 0.56 -15.50 -20.45
CA HIS A 25 0.25 -16.82 -19.93
C HIS A 25 -1.26 -17.02 -19.72
N LYS A 26 -1.85 -18.03 -20.37
CA LYS A 26 -3.30 -18.29 -20.34
C LYS A 26 -3.88 -18.39 -18.93
N MET A 27 -3.10 -18.91 -17.98
CA MET A 27 -3.52 -19.09 -16.59
C MET A 27 -3.92 -17.78 -15.90
N PHE A 28 -3.21 -16.66 -16.14
CA PHE A 28 -3.55 -15.36 -15.54
C PHE A 28 -4.26 -14.41 -16.50
N CYS A 29 -4.80 -14.93 -17.62
CA CYS A 29 -5.64 -14.15 -18.49
C CYS A 29 -6.87 -13.65 -17.71
N GLY A 30 -7.11 -12.33 -17.76
CA GLY A 30 -8.19 -11.69 -17.02
C GLY A 30 -7.92 -11.47 -15.53
N LEU A 31 -6.68 -11.72 -15.04
CA LEU A 31 -6.32 -11.52 -13.64
C LEU A 31 -6.67 -10.09 -13.17
N ARG A 32 -7.38 -10.02 -12.05
CA ARG A 32 -7.66 -8.77 -11.36
C ARG A 32 -7.34 -8.94 -9.88
N TYR A 33 -6.77 -7.89 -9.30
CA TYR A 33 -6.56 -7.83 -7.87
C TYR A 33 -6.72 -6.40 -7.37
N GLN A 34 -7.07 -6.26 -6.11
CA GLN A 34 -7.14 -5.00 -5.42
C GLN A 34 -5.90 -4.84 -4.54
N VAL A 35 -5.26 -3.68 -4.61
CA VAL A 35 -4.24 -3.25 -3.66
C VAL A 35 -4.82 -2.15 -2.81
N ARG A 36 -4.82 -2.35 -1.50
CA ARG A 36 -5.19 -1.35 -0.52
C ARG A 36 -3.94 -0.95 0.27
N THR A 37 -3.49 0.28 0.07
CA THR A 37 -2.32 0.85 0.75
C THR A 37 -2.77 1.78 1.87
N TYR A 38 -2.06 1.70 2.98
CA TYR A 38 -2.25 2.51 4.17
C TYR A 38 -0.96 3.27 4.45
N ALA A 39 -1.09 4.57 4.71
CA ALA A 39 -0.05 5.38 5.32
C ALA A 39 -0.59 5.88 6.67
N VAL A 40 0.08 5.49 7.75
CA VAL A 40 -0.34 5.80 9.12
C VAL A 40 0.73 6.66 9.76
N THR A 41 0.38 7.87 10.19
CA THR A 41 1.25 8.66 11.07
C THR A 41 0.81 8.46 12.51
N LYS A 42 1.71 8.00 13.36
CA LYS A 42 1.46 7.84 14.80
C LYS A 42 2.20 8.93 15.54
N ARG A 43 1.51 9.62 16.44
CA ARG A 43 2.16 10.53 17.38
C ARG A 43 2.77 9.69 18.49
N SER A 44 4.10 9.75 18.62
CA SER A 44 4.79 9.13 19.75
C SER A 44 4.64 10.04 20.97
N PRO A 45 4.04 9.57 22.08
CA PRO A 45 3.96 10.37 23.30
C PRO A 45 5.34 10.58 23.95
N ALA A 46 6.33 9.76 23.59
CA ALA A 46 7.69 9.83 24.12
C ALA A 46 8.64 10.73 23.32
N SER A 47 8.23 11.21 22.13
CA SER A 47 9.08 12.04 21.27
C SER A 47 8.30 13.21 20.67
N THR A 48 8.34 14.36 21.32
CA THR A 48 8.08 15.65 20.66
C THR A 48 9.24 15.98 19.70
N PRO A 49 9.04 16.36 18.43
CA PRO A 49 7.82 16.38 17.61
C PRO A 49 7.89 15.37 16.43
N VAL A 50 8.38 14.15 16.65
CA VAL A 50 8.55 13.17 15.55
C VAL A 50 7.34 12.25 15.49
N SER A 51 6.62 12.29 14.37
CA SER A 51 5.56 11.32 14.06
C SER A 51 6.15 10.14 13.32
N GLN A 52 5.85 8.91 13.76
CA GLN A 52 6.31 7.71 13.06
C GLN A 52 5.37 7.44 11.87
N LEU A 53 5.94 7.34 10.66
CA LEU A 53 5.21 6.88 9.47
C LEU A 53 5.28 5.35 9.38
N GLN A 54 4.12 4.72 9.26
CA GLN A 54 3.98 3.30 9.00
C GLN A 54 3.18 3.09 7.72
N CYS A 55 3.84 2.52 6.71
CA CYS A 55 3.20 2.14 5.45
C CYS A 55 2.92 0.64 5.43
N CYS A 56 1.69 0.24 5.12
CA CYS A 56 1.34 -1.16 4.88
C CYS A 56 0.43 -1.30 3.65
N SER A 57 0.40 -2.49 3.06
CA SER A 57 -0.46 -2.79 1.92
C SER A 57 -1.11 -4.16 2.09
N LEU A 58 -2.35 -4.25 1.64
CA LEU A 58 -3.14 -5.47 1.58
C LEU A 58 -3.45 -5.76 0.11
N ILE A 59 -3.19 -6.99 -0.32
CA ILE A 59 -3.61 -7.51 -1.62
C ILE A 59 -4.86 -8.35 -1.40
N SER A 60 -5.85 -8.20 -2.28
CA SER A 60 -7.05 -9.02 -2.28
C SER A 60 -7.39 -9.43 -3.71
N PHE A 61 -7.79 -10.68 -3.89
CA PHE A 61 -8.28 -11.20 -5.15
C PHE A 61 -9.81 -11.27 -5.08
N ASP A 62 -10.47 -11.22 -6.24
CA ASP A 62 -11.90 -11.53 -6.30
C ASP A 62 -12.12 -13.05 -6.25
N GLU A 63 -13.31 -13.46 -5.80
CA GLU A 63 -13.67 -14.88 -5.64
C GLU A 63 -13.53 -15.67 -6.95
N GLU A 64 -13.81 -15.04 -8.10
CA GLU A 64 -13.65 -15.64 -9.42
C GLU A 64 -12.18 -15.99 -9.71
N THR A 65 -11.27 -15.05 -9.41
CA THR A 65 -9.83 -15.23 -9.55
C THR A 65 -9.30 -16.32 -8.63
N GLU A 66 -9.76 -16.37 -7.37
CA GLU A 66 -9.36 -17.40 -6.42
C GLU A 66 -9.85 -18.79 -6.84
N ALA A 67 -11.10 -18.90 -7.28
CA ALA A 67 -11.67 -20.15 -7.78
C ALA A 67 -10.95 -20.65 -9.05
N LYS A 68 -10.56 -19.75 -9.95
CA LYS A 68 -9.88 -20.09 -11.21
C LYS A 68 -8.43 -20.54 -11.01
N LEU A 69 -7.69 -19.86 -10.13
CA LEU A 69 -6.26 -20.10 -9.94
C LEU A 69 -5.98 -21.24 -8.95
N GLY A 70 -6.87 -21.43 -7.96
CA GLY A 70 -6.66 -22.36 -6.85
C GLY A 70 -5.65 -21.83 -5.82
N SER A 71 -5.72 -22.38 -4.60
CA SER A 71 -4.98 -21.90 -3.42
C SER A 71 -3.46 -21.78 -3.64
N ASP A 72 -2.84 -22.76 -4.29
CA ASP A 72 -1.39 -22.76 -4.48
C ASP A 72 -0.91 -21.64 -5.42
N ALA A 73 -1.62 -21.42 -6.52
CA ALA A 73 -1.28 -20.35 -7.46
C ALA A 73 -1.59 -18.97 -6.88
N VAL A 74 -2.70 -18.82 -6.14
CA VAL A 74 -3.03 -17.57 -5.42
C VAL A 74 -1.94 -17.25 -4.41
N ARG A 75 -1.46 -18.23 -3.64
CA ARG A 75 -0.36 -18.04 -2.68
C ARG A 75 0.93 -17.64 -3.37
N ALA A 76 1.32 -18.32 -4.45
CA ALA A 76 2.53 -17.98 -5.20
C ALA A 76 2.45 -16.56 -5.79
N LEU A 77 1.30 -16.21 -6.37
CA LEU A 77 1.04 -14.88 -6.92
C LEU A 77 1.06 -13.81 -5.83
N THR A 78 0.45 -14.08 -4.66
CA THR A 78 0.48 -13.17 -3.52
C THR A 78 1.90 -12.89 -3.09
N ASN A 79 2.73 -13.93 -2.92
CA ASN A 79 4.14 -13.78 -2.53
C ASN A 79 4.91 -12.92 -3.54
N PHE A 80 4.71 -13.16 -4.84
CA PHE A 80 5.32 -12.35 -5.90
C PHE A 80 4.91 -10.88 -5.82
N LEU A 81 3.61 -10.60 -5.65
CA LEU A 81 3.09 -9.24 -5.54
C LEU A 81 3.55 -8.55 -4.25
N VAL A 82 3.63 -9.26 -3.13
CA VAL A 82 4.16 -8.73 -1.86
C VAL A 82 5.60 -8.26 -2.04
N VAL A 83 6.48 -9.09 -2.60
CA VAL A 83 7.88 -8.71 -2.85
C VAL A 83 7.95 -7.47 -3.73
N SER A 84 7.13 -7.41 -4.78
CA SER A 84 7.05 -6.25 -5.69
C SER A 84 6.57 -4.98 -4.99
N LEU A 85 5.60 -5.08 -4.08
CA LEU A 85 5.09 -3.94 -3.31
C LEU A 85 6.08 -3.48 -2.25
N VAL A 86 6.80 -4.39 -1.60
CA VAL A 86 7.84 -4.05 -0.61
C VAL A 86 8.94 -3.22 -1.26
N ALA A 87 9.40 -3.60 -2.46
CA ALA A 87 10.38 -2.83 -3.22
C ALA A 87 9.89 -1.39 -3.47
N LYS A 88 8.64 -1.22 -3.93
CA LYS A 88 8.04 0.10 -4.14
C LYS A 88 7.74 0.87 -2.85
N LYS A 89 7.54 0.18 -1.72
CA LYS A 89 7.17 0.82 -0.45
C LYS A 89 8.28 1.73 0.05
N GLN A 90 9.54 1.33 -0.14
CA GLN A 90 10.68 2.10 0.35
C GLN A 90 10.74 3.47 -0.33
N ASP A 91 10.65 3.50 -1.66
CA ASP A 91 10.62 4.75 -2.44
C ASP A 91 9.44 5.65 -2.02
N HIS A 92 8.23 5.09 -1.91
CA HIS A 92 7.08 5.88 -1.47
C HIS A 92 7.22 6.42 -0.05
N GLN A 93 7.80 5.63 0.86
CA GLN A 93 8.00 6.05 2.24
C GLN A 93 8.96 7.24 2.31
N GLU A 94 10.09 7.16 1.59
CA GLU A 94 11.07 8.25 1.50
C GLU A 94 10.44 9.51 0.90
N CYS A 95 9.68 9.40 -0.20
CA CYS A 95 8.99 10.55 -0.78
C CYS A 95 7.99 11.20 0.20
N ILE A 96 7.24 10.40 0.96
CA ILE A 96 6.27 10.91 1.94
C ILE A 96 7.00 11.58 3.10
N GLU A 97 8.04 10.95 3.65
CA GLU A 97 8.82 11.50 4.76
C GLU A 97 9.49 12.82 4.35
N ASN A 98 10.13 12.87 3.17
CA ASN A 98 10.73 14.09 2.65
C ASN A 98 9.70 15.21 2.47
N ALA A 99 8.54 14.92 1.86
CA ALA A 99 7.48 15.92 1.71
C ALA A 99 6.91 16.40 3.05
N LEU A 100 6.86 15.54 4.08
CA LEU A 100 6.43 15.93 5.44
C LEU A 100 7.49 16.79 6.13
N MET A 101 8.77 16.47 5.95
CA MET A 101 9.90 17.25 6.47
C MET A 101 9.97 18.62 5.82
N ASP A 102 9.84 18.70 4.49
CA ASP A 102 9.84 19.94 3.72
C ASP A 102 8.70 20.87 4.18
N ASN A 103 7.49 20.34 4.38
CA ASN A 103 6.37 21.14 4.92
C ASN A 103 6.62 21.64 6.34
N THR A 104 7.45 20.95 7.13
CA THR A 104 7.78 21.35 8.51
C THR A 104 8.89 22.41 8.53
N LEU A 105 9.88 22.28 7.63
CA LEU A 105 11.03 23.19 7.54
C LEU A 105 10.73 24.45 6.71
N HIS A 106 9.83 24.35 5.75
CA HIS A 106 9.39 25.43 4.85
C HIS A 106 7.86 25.44 4.74
N PRO A 107 7.15 25.80 5.82
CA PRO A 107 5.69 25.94 5.75
C PRO A 107 5.34 26.99 4.70
N ALA A 108 4.58 26.62 3.68
CA ALA A 108 3.98 27.59 2.77
C ALA A 108 3.12 28.56 3.61
N PHE A 109 3.44 29.85 3.52
CA PHE A 109 2.86 30.96 4.29
C PHE A 109 1.33 31.01 4.24
#